data_AF-A0A936HXN1-F1
#
_entry.id   AF-A0A936HXN1-F1
#
_cell.length_a   1.000
_cell.length_b   1.000
_cell.length_c   1.000
_cell.angle_alpha   90.00
_cell.angle_beta   90.00
_cell.angle_gamma   90.00
#
_symmetry.space_group_name_H-M   'P 1'
#
loop_
_entity.id
_entity.type
_entity.pdbx_description
1 polymer ?
#
loop_
_entity_poly.entity_id
_entity_poly.type
_entity_poly.pdbx_seq_one_letter_code
_entity_poly.pdbx_strand_id
1 'polypeptide(L)'
;MSEGTPGGEASRAGLFASLKGLFGTSLALVQNRLQLLGVELAEERLRLLSLATYGAIALICLSAGLVFLAVFLTVLFWDGHRLLALGIFSALFLGAGIATLLVAMNHARAGSTLFKASLAELAKDRDALAQGDPGRP
;
A
#
# COMPACT_ATOMS: atom_id res chain seq x y z
N MET A 1 -35.84 -64.46 2.38
CA MET A 1 -36.47 -63.14 2.16
C MET A 1 -35.44 -62.11 2.63
N SER A 2 -35.05 -61.18 1.74
CA SER A 2 -33.75 -60.46 1.69
C SER A 2 -33.20 -59.87 3.00
N GLU A 3 -31.89 -60.06 3.18
CA GLU A 3 -31.02 -59.28 4.06
C GLU A 3 -31.06 -57.78 3.68
N GLY A 4 -31.42 -56.93 4.64
CA GLY A 4 -31.41 -55.48 4.50
C GLY A 4 -29.98 -54.94 4.51
N THR A 5 -29.64 -54.17 3.48
CA THR A 5 -28.31 -53.62 3.21
C THR A 5 -27.89 -52.56 4.25
N PRO A 6 -26.84 -52.78 5.08
CA PRO A 6 -26.36 -51.78 6.04
C PRO A 6 -25.42 -50.71 5.43
N GLY A 7 -25.21 -50.72 4.11
CA GLY A 7 -24.13 -49.96 3.45
C GLY A 7 -24.33 -48.44 3.29
N GLY A 8 -25.54 -47.91 3.53
CA GLY A 8 -25.88 -46.51 3.25
C GLY A 8 -25.33 -45.50 4.27
N GLU A 9 -25.32 -45.82 5.56
CA GLU A 9 -24.91 -44.87 6.61
C GLU A 9 -23.39 -44.73 6.72
N ALA A 10 -22.65 -45.83 6.53
CA ALA A 10 -21.19 -45.82 6.52
C ALA A 10 -20.61 -44.97 5.37
N SER A 11 -21.26 -44.98 4.21
CA SER A 11 -20.87 -44.17 3.04
C SER A 11 -21.07 -42.67 3.30
N ARG A 12 -22.18 -42.28 3.94
CA ARG A 12 -22.50 -40.89 4.30
C ARG A 12 -21.51 -40.33 5.33
N ALA A 13 -21.17 -41.13 6.34
CA ALA A 13 -20.19 -40.77 7.36
C ALA A 13 -18.78 -40.58 6.78
N GLY A 14 -18.36 -41.45 5.84
CA GLY A 14 -17.07 -41.32 5.16
C GLY A 14 -16.96 -40.08 4.25
N LEU A 15 -18.06 -39.70 3.59
CA LEU A 15 -18.12 -38.49 2.76
C LEU A 15 -18.00 -37.22 3.61
N PHE A 16 -18.68 -37.20 4.75
CA PHE A 16 -18.63 -36.08 5.71
C PHE A 16 -17.23 -35.94 6.33
N ALA A 17 -16.58 -37.06 6.66
CA ALA A 17 -15.20 -37.08 7.14
C ALA A 17 -14.21 -36.55 6.09
N SER A 18 -14.40 -36.89 4.81
CA SER A 18 -13.58 -36.37 3.70
C SER A 18 -13.76 -34.86 3.51
N LEU A 19 -15.00 -34.36 3.55
CA LEU A 19 -15.30 -32.93 3.49
C LEU A 19 -14.65 -32.16 4.63
N LYS A 20 -14.75 -32.67 5.86
CA LYS A 20 -14.09 -32.09 7.04
C LYS A 20 -12.56 -32.11 6.92
N GLY A 21 -11.99 -33.17 6.36
CA GLY A 21 -10.56 -33.27 6.05
C GLY A 21 -10.12 -32.22 5.03
N LEU A 22 -10.85 -32.09 3.92
CA LEU A 22 -10.58 -31.09 2.88
C LEU A 22 -10.68 -29.66 3.41
N PHE A 23 -11.68 -29.36 4.25
CA PHE A 23 -11.78 -28.07 4.93
C PHE A 23 -10.56 -27.79 5.81
N GLY A 24 -10.14 -28.76 6.64
CA GLY A 24 -8.94 -28.62 7.45
C GLY A 24 -7.67 -28.39 6.63
N THR A 25 -7.50 -29.12 5.52
CA THR A 25 -6.35 -28.95 4.61
C THR A 25 -6.37 -27.61 3.89
N SER A 26 -7.53 -27.17 3.41
CA SER A 26 -7.68 -25.86 2.75
C SER A 26 -7.39 -24.70 3.71
N LEU A 27 -7.85 -24.79 4.97
CA LEU A 27 -7.57 -23.78 5.98
C LEU A 27 -6.07 -23.71 6.32
N ALA A 28 -5.41 -24.86 6.46
CA ALA A 28 -3.97 -24.94 6.68
C ALA A 28 -3.16 -24.35 5.51
N LEU A 29 -3.63 -24.53 4.28
CA LEU A 29 -3.00 -23.98 3.08
C LEU A 29 -3.16 -22.45 3.01
N VAL A 30 -4.36 -21.94 3.28
CA VAL A 30 -4.63 -20.49 3.35
C VAL A 30 -3.81 -19.85 4.47
N GLN A 31 -3.73 -20.48 5.64
CA GLN A 31 -2.93 -19.99 6.76
C GLN A 31 -1.44 -19.87 6.41
N ASN A 32 -0.86 -20.89 5.75
CA ASN A 32 0.51 -20.83 5.28
C ASN A 32 0.73 -19.71 4.26
N ARG A 33 -0.18 -19.56 3.29
CA ARG A 33 -0.12 -18.50 2.27
C ARG A 33 -0.21 -17.11 2.90
N LEU A 34 -1.12 -16.90 3.85
CA LEU A 34 -1.26 -15.63 4.57
C LEU A 34 -0.02 -15.33 5.41
N GLN A 35 0.61 -16.34 6.01
CA GLN A 35 1.84 -16.19 6.77
C GLN A 35 3.02 -15.77 5.86
N LEU A 36 3.14 -16.39 4.68
CA LEU A 36 4.11 -16.01 3.66
C LEU A 36 3.85 -14.61 3.08
N LEU A 37 2.61 -14.33 2.66
CA LEU A 37 2.19 -13.01 2.16
C LEU A 37 2.41 -11.93 3.21
N GLY A 38 2.13 -12.21 4.48
CA GLY A 38 2.37 -11.27 5.58
C GLY A 38 3.84 -10.92 5.76
N VAL A 39 4.74 -11.91 5.61
CA VAL A 39 6.19 -11.71 5.68
C VAL A 39 6.71 -10.94 4.46
N GLU A 40 6.32 -11.35 3.25
CA GLU A 40 6.70 -10.65 2.00
C GLU A 40 6.21 -9.20 2.00
N LEU A 41 4.97 -8.96 2.45
CA LEU A 41 4.42 -7.61 2.54
C LEU A 41 5.18 -6.77 3.58
N ALA A 42 5.57 -7.33 4.72
CA ALA A 42 6.36 -6.63 5.71
C ALA A 42 7.75 -6.24 5.17
N GLU A 43 8.39 -7.13 4.40
CA GLU A 43 9.68 -6.88 3.77
C GLU A 43 9.58 -5.80 2.67
N GLU A 44 8.58 -5.90 1.78
CA GLU A 44 8.33 -4.92 0.73
C GLU A 44 8.00 -3.54 1.31
N ARG A 45 7.23 -3.48 2.41
CA ARG A 45 6.92 -2.23 3.12
C ARG A 45 8.17 -1.59 3.69
N LEU A 46 9.10 -2.35 4.27
CA LEU A 46 10.37 -1.84 4.78
C LEU A 46 11.23 -1.28 3.64
N ARG A 47 11.29 -1.98 2.50
CA ARG A 47 12.01 -1.55 1.30
C ARG A 47 11.43 -0.26 0.73
N LEU A 48 10.11 -0.17 0.59
CA LEU A 48 9.41 1.02 0.13
C LEU A 48 9.62 2.19 1.08
N LEU A 49 9.55 1.95 2.40
CA LEU A 49 9.80 2.98 3.40
C LEU A 49 11.24 3.49 3.29
N SER A 50 12.21 2.59 3.22
CA SER A 50 13.63 2.92 3.01
C SER A 50 13.85 3.77 1.76
N LEU A 51 13.28 3.35 0.62
CA LEU A 51 13.37 4.10 -0.63
C LEU A 51 12.72 5.48 -0.50
N ALA A 52 11.60 5.59 0.20
CA ALA A 52 10.95 6.87 0.48
C ALA A 52 11.82 7.77 1.37
N THR A 53 12.50 7.23 2.39
CA THR A 53 13.42 8.02 3.23
C THR A 53 14.62 8.51 2.43
N TYR A 54 15.28 7.64 1.66
CA TYR A 54 16.40 8.04 0.81
C TYR A 54 15.97 9.04 -0.27
N GLY A 55 14.78 8.85 -0.86
CA GLY A 55 14.19 9.80 -1.80
C GLY A 55 13.94 11.17 -1.16
N ALA A 56 13.38 11.21 0.06
CA ALA A 56 13.17 12.45 0.79
C ALA A 56 14.50 13.16 1.11
N ILE A 57 15.51 12.43 1.58
CA ILE A 57 16.85 12.99 1.84
C ILE A 57 17.46 13.54 0.54
N ALA A 58 17.39 12.80 -0.56
CA ALA A 58 17.90 13.24 -1.86
C ALA A 58 17.21 14.53 -2.34
N LEU A 59 15.88 14.61 -2.23
CA LEU A 59 15.12 15.81 -2.57
C LEU A 59 15.52 17.02 -1.71
N ILE A 60 15.70 16.83 -0.41
CA ILE A 60 16.18 17.89 0.50
C ILE A 60 17.58 18.36 0.05
N CYS A 61 18.51 17.44 -0.17
CA CYS A 61 19.87 17.77 -0.65
C CYS A 61 19.85 18.51 -1.99
N LEU A 62 19.07 18.05 -2.97
CA LEU A 62 18.94 18.71 -4.27
C LEU A 62 18.33 20.11 -4.14
N SER A 63 17.30 20.27 -3.31
CA SER A 63 16.70 21.57 -3.07
C SER A 63 17.70 22.56 -2.45
N ALA A 64 18.47 22.12 -1.44
CA ALA A 64 19.52 22.92 -0.83
C ALA A 64 20.64 23.26 -1.81
N GLY A 65 21.10 22.30 -2.61
CA GLY A 65 22.10 22.50 -3.66
C GLY A 65 21.65 23.51 -4.71
N LEU A 66 20.37 23.46 -5.10
CA LEU A 66 19.78 24.44 -6.01
C LEU A 66 19.76 25.85 -5.38
N VAL A 67 19.50 25.99 -4.07
CA VAL A 67 19.50 27.29 -3.36
C VAL A 67 20.91 27.86 -3.42
N PHE A 68 21.90 27.04 -3.05
CA PHE A 68 23.30 27.43 -3.12
C PHE A 68 23.72 27.81 -4.53
N LEU A 69 23.29 27.06 -5.55
CA LEU A 69 23.57 27.38 -6.96
C LEU A 69 22.97 28.73 -7.37
N ALA A 70 21.73 29.01 -6.95
CA ALA A 70 21.08 30.29 -7.19
C ALA A 70 21.84 31.47 -6.53
N VAL A 71 22.26 31.29 -5.27
CA VAL A 71 23.09 32.28 -4.56
C VAL A 71 24.43 32.46 -5.26
N PHE A 72 25.10 31.37 -5.62
CA PHE A 72 26.37 31.39 -6.33
C PHE A 72 26.26 32.15 -7.65
N LEU A 73 25.24 31.87 -8.46
CA LEU A 73 24.99 32.59 -9.72
C LEU A 73 24.63 34.06 -9.48
N THR A 74 23.88 34.37 -8.44
CA THR A 74 23.56 35.76 -8.05
C THR A 74 24.83 36.54 -7.71
N VAL A 75 25.76 35.93 -6.96
CA VAL A 75 27.05 36.53 -6.61
C VAL A 75 27.97 36.62 -7.83
N LEU A 76 27.97 35.60 -8.70
CA LEU A 76 28.80 35.56 -9.90
C LEU A 76 28.41 36.66 -10.93
N PHE A 77 27.13 36.98 -11.05
CA PHE A 77 26.59 37.99 -11.97
C PHE A 77 26.31 39.37 -11.32
N TRP A 78 26.81 39.57 -10.11
CA TRP A 78 26.44 40.67 -9.20
C TRP A 78 26.79 42.09 -9.70
N ASP A 79 27.70 42.24 -10.67
CA ASP A 79 28.21 43.56 -11.08
C ASP A 79 27.29 44.37 -12.03
N GLY A 80 26.38 43.73 -12.76
CA GLY A 80 25.59 44.43 -13.79
C GLY A 80 24.11 44.65 -13.47
N HIS A 81 23.42 43.64 -12.93
CA HIS A 81 21.95 43.57 -12.94
C HIS A 81 21.39 42.83 -11.70
N ARG A 82 21.82 43.22 -10.50
CA ARG A 82 21.49 42.57 -9.21
C ARG A 82 20.01 42.22 -9.03
N LEU A 83 19.10 43.14 -9.36
CA LEU A 83 17.65 42.95 -9.18
C LEU A 83 17.05 41.91 -10.14
N LEU A 84 17.55 41.83 -11.39
CA LEU A 84 17.08 40.84 -12.35
C LEU A 84 17.58 39.43 -11.99
N ALA A 85 18.85 39.29 -11.60
CA ALA A 85 19.38 38.02 -11.13
C ALA A 85 18.60 37.53 -9.91
N LEU A 86 18.41 38.40 -8.91
CA LEU A 86 17.64 38.07 -7.71
C LEU A 86 16.18 37.74 -8.03
N GLY A 87 15.53 38.49 -8.92
CA GLY A 87 14.14 38.25 -9.33
C GLY A 87 13.94 36.92 -10.06
N ILE A 88 14.80 36.60 -11.01
CA ILE A 88 14.74 35.33 -11.76
C ILE A 88 14.96 34.15 -10.82
N PHE A 89 15.99 34.20 -9.96
CA PHE A 89 16.25 33.12 -9.01
C PHE A 89 15.15 32.98 -7.96
N SER A 90 14.62 34.09 -7.44
CA SER A 90 13.51 34.07 -6.49
C SER A 90 12.25 33.46 -7.11
N ALA A 91 11.90 33.84 -8.34
CA ALA A 91 10.75 33.27 -9.05
C ALA A 91 10.94 31.78 -9.37
N LEU A 92 12.14 31.38 -9.82
CA LEU A 92 12.48 29.96 -10.04
C LEU A 92 12.35 29.15 -8.75
N PHE A 93 12.89 29.66 -7.65
CA PHE A 93 12.84 29.00 -6.35
C PHE A 93 11.43 28.87 -5.81
N LEU A 94 10.64 29.95 -5.86
CA LEU A 94 9.25 29.92 -5.45
C LEU A 94 8.44 28.96 -6.33
N GLY A 95 8.64 29.03 -7.66
CA GLY A 95 7.93 28.17 -8.61
C GLY A 95 8.24 26.70 -8.38
N ALA A 96 9.52 26.34 -8.25
CA ALA A 96 9.94 24.97 -7.95
C ALA A 96 9.41 24.49 -6.60
N GLY A 97 9.46 25.34 -5.57
CA GLY A 97 8.91 25.06 -4.24
C GLY A 97 7.41 24.80 -4.28
N ILE A 98 6.64 25.66 -4.95
CA ILE A 98 5.20 25.51 -5.13
C ILE A 98 4.88 24.23 -5.92
N ALA A 99 5.58 23.97 -7.02
CA ALA A 99 5.36 22.77 -7.83
C ALA A 99 5.62 21.50 -7.00
N THR A 100 6.71 21.45 -6.24
CA THR A 100 7.04 20.32 -5.36
C THR A 100 5.98 20.15 -4.27
N LEU A 101 5.50 21.25 -3.68
CA LEU A 101 4.43 21.23 -2.69
C LEU A 101 3.12 20.66 -3.27
N LEU A 102 2.73 21.08 -4.47
CA LEU A 102 1.54 20.58 -5.16
C LEU A 102 1.64 19.08 -5.47
N VAL A 103 2.79 18.62 -5.95
CA VAL A 103 3.05 17.19 -6.20
C VAL A 103 2.98 16.39 -4.90
N ALA A 104 3.61 16.88 -3.82
CA ALA A 104 3.56 16.24 -2.50
C ALA A 104 2.12 16.17 -1.96
N MET A 105 1.34 17.24 -2.07
CA MET A 105 -0.07 17.27 -1.68
C MET A 105 -0.92 16.28 -2.50
N ASN A 106 -0.64 16.16 -3.79
CA ASN A 106 -1.36 15.23 -4.65
C ASN A 106 -1.08 13.77 -4.27
N HIS A 107 0.19 13.42 -4.01
CA HIS A 107 0.57 12.10 -3.53
C HIS A 107 -0.03 11.78 -2.15
N ALA A 108 -0.03 12.73 -1.22
CA ALA A 108 -0.62 12.56 0.11
C ALA A 108 -2.13 12.27 0.03
N ARG A 109 -2.85 12.97 -0.86
CA ARG A 109 -4.30 12.77 -1.07
C ARG A 109 -4.60 11.43 -1.73
N ALA A 110 -3.83 11.03 -2.75
CA ALA A 110 -4.00 9.75 -3.45
C ALA A 110 -3.82 8.55 -2.51
N GLY A 111 -2.78 8.56 -1.66
CA GLY A 111 -2.53 7.50 -0.69
C GLY A 111 -3.67 7.34 0.34
N SER A 112 -4.24 8.46 0.81
CA SER A 112 -5.36 8.43 1.77
C SER A 112 -6.66 7.88 1.18
N THR A 113 -6.86 8.00 -0.14
CA THR A 113 -8.09 7.59 -0.81
C THR A 113 -8.11 6.08 -1.07
N LEU A 114 -6.98 5.51 -1.52
CA LEU A 114 -6.84 4.07 -1.74
C LEU A 114 -6.94 3.27 -0.43
N PHE A 115 -6.34 3.76 0.65
CA PHE A 115 -6.45 3.12 1.97
C PHE A 115 -7.88 3.16 2.52
N LYS A 116 -8.58 4.29 2.35
CA LYS A 116 -9.98 4.42 2.76
C LYS A 116 -10.91 3.50 1.96
N ALA A 117 -10.70 3.39 0.65
CA ALA A 117 -11.46 2.50 -0.21
C ALA A 117 -11.27 1.02 0.19
N SER A 118 -10.02 0.60 0.40
CA SER A 118 -9.71 -0.77 0.81
C SER A 118 -10.23 -1.11 2.21
N LEU A 119 -10.18 -0.17 3.16
CA LEU A 119 -10.83 -0.32 4.48
C LEU A 119 -12.35 -0.44 4.38
N ALA A 120 -12.98 0.31 3.48
CA ALA A 120 -14.42 0.25 3.26
C ALA A 120 -14.85 -1.07 2.61
N GLU A 121 -14.02 -1.61 1.71
CA GLU A 121 -14.24 -2.91 1.06
C GLU A 121 -14.07 -4.06 2.06
N LEU A 122 -13.05 -3.99 2.93
CA LEU A 122 -12.85 -4.95 4.01
C LEU A 122 -13.96 -4.92 5.08
N ALA A 123 -14.53 -3.74 5.34
CA ALA A 123 -15.71 -3.61 6.20
C ALA A 123 -16.95 -4.29 5.60
N LYS A 124 -17.16 -4.16 4.28
CA LYS A 124 -18.24 -4.87 3.57
C LYS A 124 -18.08 -6.38 3.62
N ASP A 125 -16.87 -6.90 3.40
CA ASP A 125 -16.61 -8.34 3.48
C ASP A 125 -16.87 -8.88 4.90
N ARG A 126 -16.52 -8.10 5.92
CA ARG A 126 -16.81 -8.43 7.32
C ARG A 126 -18.32 -8.46 7.60
N ASP A 127 -19.08 -7.49 7.09
CA ASP A 127 -20.54 -7.45 7.27
C ASP A 127 -21.23 -8.61 6.54
N ALA A 128 -20.74 -8.98 5.35
CA ALA A 128 -21.25 -10.13 4.61
C ALA A 128 -20.98 -11.46 5.33
N LEU A 129 -19.81 -11.61 5.96
CA LEU A 129 -19.47 -12.78 6.77
C LEU A 129 -20.25 -12.81 8.10
N ALA A 130 -20.50 -11.65 8.72
CA ALA A 130 -21.31 -11.54 9.93
C ALA A 130 -22.80 -11.84 9.68
N GLN A 131 -23.29 -11.62 8.45
CA GLN A 131 -24.67 -11.93 8.03
C GLN A 131 -24.81 -13.35 7.43
N GLY A 132 -23.70 -14.08 7.26
CA GLY A 132 -23.60 -15.35 6.54
C GLY A 132 -23.80 -16.65 7.33
N ASP A 133 -24.30 -16.61 8.58
CA ASP A 133 -24.79 -17.81 9.27
C ASP A 133 -26.02 -17.46 10.14
N PRO A 134 -27.24 -17.61 9.60
CA PRO A 134 -28.05 -18.73 10.05
C PRO A 134 -28.87 -19.37 8.91
N GLY A 135 -28.67 -20.68 8.72
CA GLY A 135 -29.71 -21.54 8.17
C GLY A 135 -29.74 -21.65 6.65
N ARG A 136 -29.06 -22.68 6.13
CA ARG A 136 -29.37 -23.26 4.83
C ARG A 136 -30.39 -24.39 5.07
N PRO A 137 -31.65 -24.30 4.58
CA PRO A 137 -32.59 -25.42 4.58
C PRO A 137 -32.16 -26.52 3.60
#